data_AF-A0A5E4LBM6-F1
#
_entry.id   AF-A0A5E4LBM6-F1
#
_cell.length_a   1.000
_cell.length_b   1.000
_cell.length_c   1.000
_cell.angle_alpha   90.00
_cell.angle_beta   90.00
_cell.angle_gamma   90.00
#
_symmetry.space_group_name_H-M   'P 1'
#
loop_
_entity.id
_entity.type
_entity.pdbx_description
1 polymer ?
#
loop_
_entity_poly.entity_id
_entity_poly.type
_entity_poly.pdbx_seq_one_letter_code
_entity_poly.pdbx_strand_id
1 'polypeptide(L)'
;MPDEQTTQMVRDLLITIAEIDEFKRGDKAFLSETWFHKLLYDLKRRIDDQEIKNVLQFYWYIHGPFSEDIRCELQGLAQDKIFESVSTLSGNSYRLKIKPKKTEMKSIAIAGKVLEQIYAENNPYNLRSLMKTIYLEAPYKFMPQYKFNYLDSLKELKMFIEQDETQTFIENYNAKVIDNLYEAESLLPSNRLYGTYNQVFGNMVGEITALLTLSAQHDIYAIESAIKLSEEAWECFAKGVRIEKHDPVYTHRKEAWSKNFEDSLSGFANMLALFSQQQLKNLGGYSTKPTQEPPPSIGVMRAIVLGYLNE
;
A
#
# COMPACT_ATOMS: atom_id res chain seq x y z
N MET A 1 27.19 -4.19 -0.58
CA MET A 1 26.62 -5.38 -1.24
C MET A 1 26.44 -6.44 -0.17
N PRO A 2 25.37 -7.25 -0.21
CA PRO A 2 25.22 -8.39 0.68
C PRO A 2 26.41 -9.34 0.53
N ASP A 3 26.80 -10.05 1.59
CA ASP A 3 27.77 -11.13 1.47
C ASP A 3 27.15 -12.35 0.78
N GLU A 4 28.02 -13.24 0.26
CA GLU A 4 27.62 -14.42 -0.51
C GLU A 4 26.68 -15.35 0.29
N GLN A 5 26.89 -15.45 1.60
CA GLN A 5 26.06 -16.25 2.49
C GLN A 5 24.64 -15.67 2.59
N THR A 6 24.51 -14.35 2.78
CA THR A 6 23.22 -13.64 2.82
C THR A 6 22.44 -13.84 1.52
N THR A 7 23.10 -13.66 0.38
CA THR A 7 22.50 -13.91 -0.95
C THR A 7 22.00 -15.34 -1.06
N GLN A 8 22.82 -16.33 -0.68
CA GLN A 8 22.43 -17.73 -0.78
C GLN A 8 21.26 -18.07 0.16
N MET A 9 21.23 -17.53 1.38
CA MET A 9 20.11 -17.74 2.30
C MET A 9 18.79 -17.19 1.75
N VAL A 10 18.78 -15.99 1.18
CA VAL A 10 17.58 -15.42 0.55
C VAL A 10 17.13 -16.31 -0.61
N ARG A 11 18.05 -16.75 -1.48
CA ARG A 11 17.74 -17.68 -2.58
C ARG A 11 17.11 -18.99 -2.07
N ASP A 12 17.70 -19.61 -1.05
CA ASP A 12 17.21 -20.87 -0.49
C ASP A 12 15.81 -20.71 0.14
N LEU A 13 15.51 -19.56 0.75
CA LEU A 13 14.17 -19.23 1.25
C LEU A 13 13.14 -19.07 0.12
N LEU A 14 13.50 -18.37 -0.97
CA LEU A 14 12.63 -18.20 -2.14
C LEU A 14 12.31 -19.54 -2.81
N ILE A 15 13.32 -20.39 -2.98
CA ILE A 15 13.15 -21.75 -3.51
C ILE A 15 12.25 -22.56 -2.58
N THR A 16 12.46 -22.47 -1.26
CA THR A 16 11.63 -23.18 -0.27
C THR A 16 10.15 -22.78 -0.36
N ILE A 17 9.84 -21.48 -0.53
CA ILE A 17 8.46 -21.03 -0.74
C ILE A 17 7.83 -21.70 -1.97
N ALA A 18 8.57 -21.74 -3.08
CA ALA A 18 8.05 -22.31 -4.32
C ALA A 18 7.92 -23.85 -4.26
N GLU A 19 8.80 -24.53 -3.53
CA GLU A 19 8.68 -25.97 -3.26
C GLU A 19 7.46 -26.30 -2.39
N ILE A 20 7.14 -25.47 -1.39
CA ILE A 20 5.94 -25.61 -0.57
C ILE A 20 4.69 -25.48 -1.45
N ASP A 21 4.64 -24.47 -2.32
CA ASP A 21 3.53 -24.26 -3.27
C ASP A 21 3.33 -25.48 -4.18
N GLU A 22 4.41 -25.95 -4.83
CA GLU A 22 4.38 -27.12 -5.71
C GLU A 22 3.93 -28.39 -4.96
N PHE A 23 4.42 -28.61 -3.74
CA PHE A 23 4.05 -29.77 -2.92
C PHE A 23 2.58 -29.75 -2.50
N LYS A 24 2.07 -28.58 -2.07
CA LYS A 24 0.70 -28.46 -1.56
C LYS A 24 -0.36 -28.58 -2.65
N ARG A 25 -0.01 -28.22 -3.90
CA ARG A 25 -1.00 -28.08 -4.98
C ARG A 25 -0.83 -29.07 -6.11
N GLY A 26 0.36 -29.61 -6.30
CA GLY A 26 0.65 -30.50 -7.43
C GLY A 26 0.64 -29.81 -8.80
N ASP A 27 0.36 -28.50 -8.86
CA ASP A 27 0.51 -27.67 -10.04
C ASP A 27 1.73 -26.76 -9.91
N LYS A 28 2.26 -26.33 -11.06
CA LYS A 28 3.32 -25.33 -11.12
C LYS A 28 2.68 -24.00 -11.51
N ALA A 29 1.99 -23.39 -10.57
CA ALA A 29 1.40 -22.09 -10.80
C ALA A 29 2.40 -20.96 -10.52
N PHE A 30 2.08 -19.76 -11.02
CA PHE A 30 2.92 -18.58 -10.82
C PHE A 30 2.57 -17.89 -9.50
N LEU A 31 3.59 -17.57 -8.70
CA LEU A 31 3.52 -16.79 -7.48
C LEU A 31 3.98 -15.36 -7.76
N SER A 32 3.18 -14.36 -7.35
CA SER A 32 3.54 -12.96 -7.53
C SER A 32 4.76 -12.55 -6.68
N GLU A 33 5.56 -11.59 -7.15
CA GLU A 33 6.63 -10.95 -6.37
C GLU A 33 6.11 -10.48 -5.00
N THR A 34 4.92 -9.89 -4.98
CA THR A 34 4.24 -9.45 -3.75
C THR A 34 4.05 -10.59 -2.76
N TRP A 35 3.66 -11.79 -3.22
CA TRP A 35 3.48 -12.96 -2.36
C TRP A 35 4.76 -13.36 -1.65
N PHE A 36 5.89 -13.44 -2.36
CA PHE A 36 7.20 -13.73 -1.76
C PHE A 36 7.56 -12.71 -0.67
N HIS A 37 7.37 -11.42 -0.96
CA HIS A 37 7.63 -10.36 0.02
C HIS A 37 6.76 -10.50 1.27
N LYS A 38 5.47 -10.83 1.13
CA LYS A 38 4.56 -10.94 2.27
C LYS A 38 4.84 -12.17 3.13
N LEU A 39 5.10 -13.31 2.50
CA LEU A 39 5.50 -14.52 3.24
C LEU A 39 6.81 -14.33 3.98
N LEU A 40 7.83 -13.76 3.34
CA LEU A 40 9.13 -13.56 3.99
C LEU A 40 9.08 -12.47 5.07
N TYR A 41 8.23 -11.47 4.92
CA TYR A 41 8.00 -10.50 5.99
C TYR A 41 7.30 -11.13 7.20
N ASP A 42 6.26 -11.93 6.98
CA ASP A 42 5.57 -12.65 8.07
C ASP A 42 6.49 -13.69 8.72
N LEU A 43 7.36 -14.36 7.94
CA LEU A 43 8.43 -15.21 8.46
C LEU A 43 9.36 -14.45 9.40
N LYS A 44 9.89 -13.29 8.97
CA LYS A 44 10.78 -12.46 9.80
C LYS A 44 10.13 -12.10 11.14
N ARG A 45 8.82 -11.87 11.16
CA ARG A 45 8.06 -11.55 12.36
C ARG A 45 7.89 -12.73 13.31
N ARG A 46 7.67 -13.93 12.77
CA ARG A 46 7.29 -15.12 13.56
C ARG A 46 8.47 -15.99 13.97
N ILE A 47 9.58 -15.94 13.25
CA ILE A 47 10.75 -16.77 13.54
C ILE A 47 11.55 -16.19 14.72
N ASP A 48 12.18 -17.02 15.54
CA ASP A 48 13.12 -16.57 16.58
C ASP A 48 14.59 -16.61 16.14
N ASP A 49 14.85 -17.15 14.95
CA ASP A 49 16.18 -17.27 14.37
C ASP A 49 16.71 -15.90 13.93
N GLN A 50 17.76 -15.43 14.62
CA GLN A 50 18.33 -14.11 14.37
C GLN A 50 19.11 -14.04 13.04
N GLU A 51 19.65 -15.16 12.55
CA GLU A 51 20.35 -15.20 11.27
C GLU A 51 19.35 -14.91 10.13
N ILE A 52 18.19 -15.57 10.17
CA ILE A 52 17.09 -15.33 9.22
C ILE A 52 16.57 -13.89 9.34
N LYS A 53 16.38 -13.37 10.55
CA LYS A 53 15.95 -11.97 10.75
C LYS A 53 16.93 -10.96 10.17
N ASN A 54 18.23 -11.24 10.25
CA ASN A 54 19.27 -10.35 9.77
C ASN A 54 19.39 -10.36 8.24
N VAL A 55 19.14 -11.48 7.56
CA VAL A 55 19.18 -11.49 6.07
C VAL A 55 17.90 -10.92 5.46
N LEU A 56 16.76 -11.02 6.14
CA LEU A 56 15.49 -10.54 5.64
C LEU A 56 15.29 -9.05 5.94
N GLN A 57 15.88 -8.17 5.15
CA GLN A 57 15.77 -6.71 5.36
C GLN A 57 14.60 -6.12 4.56
N PHE A 58 13.81 -5.24 5.18
CA PHE A 58 12.60 -4.65 4.61
C PHE A 58 12.48 -3.14 4.86
N TYR A 59 11.68 -2.48 4.02
CA TYR A 59 11.09 -1.18 4.29
C TYR A 59 9.63 -1.17 3.88
N TRP A 60 8.83 -0.24 4.43
CA TRP A 60 7.42 -0.10 4.06
C TRP A 60 7.24 0.76 2.81
N TYR A 61 6.51 0.25 1.81
CA TYR A 61 6.28 0.95 0.53
C TYR A 61 4.83 0.78 0.02
N ILE A 62 4.58 1.13 -1.25
CA ILE A 62 3.24 1.23 -1.88
C ILE A 62 2.35 0.01 -1.61
N HIS A 63 2.92 -1.19 -1.67
CA HIS A 63 2.19 -2.44 -1.44
C HIS A 63 2.50 -3.09 -0.09
N GLY A 64 2.94 -2.31 0.90
CA GLY A 64 3.38 -2.79 2.22
C GLY A 64 4.88 -3.11 2.28
N PRO A 65 5.32 -4.07 3.12
CA PRO A 65 6.73 -4.40 3.27
C PRO A 65 7.37 -4.87 1.98
N PHE A 66 8.54 -4.33 1.67
CA PHE A 66 9.26 -4.54 0.43
C PHE A 66 10.77 -4.70 0.71
N SER A 67 11.46 -5.51 -0.10
CA SER A 67 12.89 -5.80 0.04
C SER A 67 13.53 -5.79 -1.34
N GLU A 68 14.54 -4.94 -1.54
CA GLU A 68 15.29 -4.92 -2.80
C GLU A 68 16.03 -6.23 -3.00
N ASP A 69 16.55 -6.83 -1.93
CA ASP A 69 17.30 -8.08 -1.99
C ASP A 69 16.42 -9.24 -2.46
N ILE A 70 15.19 -9.36 -1.94
CA ILE A 70 14.22 -10.37 -2.42
C ILE A 70 13.92 -10.18 -3.91
N ARG A 71 13.68 -8.95 -4.38
CA ARG A 71 13.43 -8.68 -5.80
C ARG A 71 14.65 -9.05 -6.66
N CYS A 72 15.84 -8.60 -6.25
CA CYS A 72 17.09 -8.89 -6.97
C CYS A 72 17.31 -10.39 -7.07
N GLU A 73 17.10 -11.15 -5.99
CA GLU A 73 17.30 -12.59 -5.99
C GLU A 73 16.23 -13.34 -6.80
N LEU A 74 14.97 -12.89 -6.79
CA LEU A 74 13.94 -13.44 -7.70
C LEU A 74 14.34 -13.26 -9.18
N GLN A 75 14.87 -12.08 -9.53
CA GLN A 75 15.36 -11.81 -10.89
C GLN A 75 16.60 -12.63 -11.22
N GLY A 76 17.54 -12.77 -10.28
CA GLY A 76 18.73 -13.62 -10.43
C GLY A 76 18.37 -15.09 -10.63
N LEU A 77 17.47 -15.64 -9.82
CA LEU A 77 16.96 -17.01 -9.99
C LEU A 77 16.26 -17.23 -11.32
N ALA A 78 15.59 -16.21 -11.86
CA ALA A 78 15.00 -16.27 -13.20
C ALA A 78 16.06 -16.24 -14.31
N GLN A 79 17.09 -15.41 -14.19
CA GLN A 79 18.24 -15.37 -15.11
C GLN A 79 18.99 -16.71 -15.12
N ASP A 80 19.14 -17.32 -13.94
CA ASP A 80 19.75 -18.64 -13.75
C ASP A 80 18.84 -19.79 -14.21
N LYS A 81 17.64 -19.49 -14.74
CA LYS A 81 16.62 -20.44 -15.21
C LYS A 81 16.12 -21.42 -14.14
N ILE A 82 16.37 -21.11 -12.86
CA ILE A 82 15.81 -21.82 -11.72
C ILE A 82 14.32 -21.48 -11.61
N PHE A 83 13.99 -20.19 -11.74
CA PHE A 83 12.63 -19.71 -11.88
C PHE A 83 12.31 -19.40 -13.35
N GLU A 84 11.05 -19.60 -13.70
CA GLU A 84 10.42 -19.00 -14.87
C GLU A 84 9.68 -17.75 -14.42
N SER A 85 9.85 -16.64 -15.14
CA SER A 85 9.23 -15.37 -14.82
C SER A 85 8.27 -14.91 -15.92
N VAL A 86 7.11 -14.40 -15.54
CA VAL A 86 6.16 -13.73 -16.44
C VAL A 86 5.87 -12.34 -15.89
N SER A 87 5.97 -11.33 -16.74
CA SER A 87 5.54 -9.98 -16.42
C SER A 87 4.04 -9.85 -16.68
N THR A 88 3.32 -9.36 -15.67
CA THR A 88 1.88 -9.12 -15.68
C THR A 88 1.61 -7.63 -15.40
N LEU A 89 0.38 -7.18 -15.59
CA LEU A 89 -0.02 -5.80 -15.26
C LEU A 89 0.21 -5.45 -13.78
N SER A 90 0.18 -6.44 -12.88
CA SER A 90 0.40 -6.26 -11.44
C SER A 90 1.84 -6.52 -10.99
N GLY A 91 2.77 -6.70 -11.94
CA GLY A 91 4.19 -6.94 -11.68
C GLY A 91 4.66 -8.32 -12.13
N ASN A 92 5.84 -8.73 -11.65
CA ASN A 92 6.41 -10.02 -12.02
C ASN A 92 5.81 -11.15 -11.19
N SER A 93 5.60 -12.30 -11.84
CA SER A 93 5.26 -13.55 -11.19
C SER A 93 6.26 -14.63 -11.57
N TYR A 94 6.53 -15.54 -10.63
CA TYR A 94 7.62 -16.51 -10.71
C TYR A 94 7.12 -17.92 -10.44
N ARG A 95 7.76 -18.89 -11.07
CA ARG A 95 7.46 -20.31 -10.93
C ARG A 95 8.74 -21.13 -10.88
N LEU A 96 8.83 -22.08 -9.96
CA LEU A 96 9.97 -23.00 -9.87
C LEU A 96 10.03 -23.92 -11.11
N LYS A 97 11.16 -23.90 -11.82
CA LYS A 97 11.40 -24.72 -13.01
C LYS A 97 12.36 -25.86 -12.72
N ILE A 98 13.44 -25.57 -12.01
CA ILE A 98 14.50 -26.51 -11.62
C ILE A 98 14.61 -26.48 -10.11
N LYS A 99 14.73 -27.65 -9.47
CA LYS A 99 14.98 -27.76 -8.02
C LYS A 99 16.49 -27.85 -7.79
N PRO A 100 17.19 -26.74 -7.51
CA PRO A 100 18.61 -26.78 -7.19
C PRO A 100 18.82 -27.46 -5.84
N LYS A 101 20.03 -27.98 -5.61
CA LYS A 101 20.43 -28.41 -4.27
C LYS A 101 20.56 -27.16 -3.39
N LYS A 102 19.71 -27.05 -2.36
CA LYS A 102 19.78 -25.99 -1.35
C LYS A 102 20.97 -26.20 -0.42
N THR A 103 21.43 -25.13 0.21
CA THR A 103 22.46 -25.23 1.24
C THR A 103 21.91 -25.92 2.47
N GLU A 104 22.67 -26.84 3.05
CA GLU A 104 22.29 -27.53 4.29
C GLU A 104 22.57 -26.63 5.49
N MET A 105 21.76 -25.57 5.66
CA MET A 105 21.81 -24.67 6.79
C MET A 105 20.67 -24.96 7.77
N LYS A 106 20.99 -25.08 9.07
CA LYS A 106 19.99 -25.30 10.13
C LYS A 106 18.91 -24.20 10.13
N SER A 107 19.32 -22.96 9.94
CA SER A 107 18.46 -21.76 9.94
C SER A 107 17.43 -21.80 8.81
N ILE A 108 17.82 -22.28 7.62
CA ILE A 108 16.91 -22.50 6.47
C ILE A 108 15.91 -23.62 6.77
N ALA A 109 16.34 -24.71 7.39
CA ALA A 109 15.44 -25.81 7.77
C ALA A 109 14.40 -25.38 8.82
N ILE A 110 14.79 -24.54 9.79
CA ILE A 110 13.87 -23.94 10.78
C ILE A 110 12.88 -23.01 10.07
N ALA A 111 13.38 -22.11 9.22
CA ALA A 111 12.56 -21.18 8.46
C ALA A 111 11.55 -21.90 7.55
N GLY A 112 11.94 -23.00 6.90
CA GLY A 112 11.06 -23.82 6.07
C GLY A 112 9.83 -24.33 6.82
N LYS A 113 10.00 -24.80 8.06
CA LYS A 113 8.87 -25.25 8.90
C LYS A 113 7.90 -24.11 9.24
N VAL A 114 8.42 -22.91 9.53
CA VAL A 114 7.58 -21.74 9.80
C VAL A 114 6.88 -21.27 8.53
N LEU A 115 7.56 -21.29 7.38
CA LEU A 115 6.96 -20.97 6.08
C LEU A 115 5.84 -21.93 5.72
N GLU A 116 5.97 -23.23 5.99
CA GLU A 116 4.89 -24.20 5.79
C GLU A 116 3.63 -23.86 6.62
N GLN A 117 3.82 -23.40 7.86
CA GLN A 117 2.72 -22.96 8.73
C GLN A 117 2.06 -21.69 8.17
N ILE A 118 2.85 -20.66 7.86
CA ILE A 118 2.34 -19.40 7.29
C ILE A 118 1.59 -19.68 5.98
N TYR A 119 2.16 -20.54 5.12
CA TYR A 119 1.53 -20.91 3.86
C TYR A 119 0.22 -21.67 4.09
N ALA A 120 0.14 -22.57 5.07
CA ALA A 120 -1.10 -23.29 5.38
C ALA A 120 -2.24 -22.37 5.87
N GLU A 121 -1.91 -21.25 6.52
CA GLU A 121 -2.86 -20.26 7.00
C GLU A 121 -3.36 -19.29 5.91
N ASN A 122 -2.68 -19.23 4.76
CA ASN A 122 -2.90 -18.18 3.75
C ASN A 122 -3.02 -18.75 2.33
N ASN A 123 -3.89 -18.17 1.51
CA ASN A 123 -4.01 -18.56 0.11
C ASN A 123 -3.21 -17.60 -0.80
N PRO A 124 -2.25 -18.09 -1.61
CA PRO A 124 -1.47 -17.25 -2.53
C PRO A 124 -2.29 -16.48 -3.57
N TYR A 125 -3.51 -16.93 -3.88
CA TYR A 125 -4.43 -16.22 -4.80
C TYR A 125 -5.45 -15.34 -4.08
N ASN A 126 -5.45 -15.34 -2.74
CA ASN A 126 -6.20 -14.38 -1.94
C ASN A 126 -5.24 -13.63 -1.01
N LEU A 127 -4.40 -12.80 -1.62
CA LEU A 127 -3.46 -11.91 -0.93
C LEU A 127 -4.13 -10.99 0.10
N ARG A 128 -5.44 -10.70 -0.04
CA ARG A 128 -6.13 -9.72 0.79
C ARG A 128 -6.11 -10.09 2.27
N SER A 129 -6.27 -11.37 2.61
CA SER A 129 -6.25 -11.82 4.01
C SER A 129 -4.87 -11.60 4.65
N LEU A 130 -3.81 -12.11 3.99
CA LEU A 130 -2.44 -11.93 4.45
C LEU A 130 -2.06 -10.45 4.56
N MET A 131 -2.47 -9.64 3.58
CA MET A 131 -2.24 -8.21 3.57
C MET A 131 -2.91 -7.51 4.75
N LYS A 132 -4.16 -7.84 5.08
CA LYS A 132 -4.83 -7.29 6.26
C LYS A 132 -4.06 -7.60 7.54
N THR A 133 -3.61 -8.85 7.71
CA THR A 133 -2.78 -9.26 8.87
C THR A 133 -1.47 -8.49 8.95
N ILE A 134 -0.77 -8.31 7.83
CA ILE A 134 0.49 -7.56 7.79
C ILE A 134 0.27 -6.10 8.19
N TYR A 135 -0.82 -5.48 7.71
CA TYR A 135 -1.12 -4.08 7.97
C TYR A 135 -1.64 -3.78 9.38
N LEU A 136 -1.98 -4.80 10.18
CA LEU A 136 -2.23 -4.61 11.62
C LEU A 136 -1.00 -4.04 12.34
N GLU A 137 0.20 -4.36 11.85
CA GLU A 137 1.48 -3.81 12.35
C GLU A 137 2.05 -2.72 11.43
N ALA A 138 1.22 -2.09 10.60
CA ALA A 138 1.68 -1.00 9.76
C ALA A 138 2.24 0.15 10.63
N PRO A 139 3.27 0.89 10.17
CA PRO A 139 3.91 1.92 10.98
C PRO A 139 2.98 3.07 11.39
N TYR A 140 1.92 3.29 10.62
CA TYR A 140 0.93 4.33 10.85
C TYR A 140 -0.47 3.73 10.75
N LYS A 141 -1.33 4.05 11.73
CA LYS A 141 -2.75 3.65 11.73
C LYS A 141 -3.52 4.18 10.52
N PHE A 142 -3.07 5.29 9.94
CA PHE A 142 -3.53 5.79 8.65
C PHE A 142 -3.53 4.71 7.57
N MET A 143 -2.50 3.85 7.51
CA MET A 143 -2.31 2.92 6.40
C MET A 143 -3.45 1.91 6.22
N PRO A 144 -3.81 1.08 7.23
CA PRO A 144 -4.93 0.17 7.10
C PRO A 144 -6.26 0.91 6.90
N GLN A 145 -6.50 2.01 7.62
CA GLN A 145 -7.73 2.80 7.48
C GLN A 145 -7.91 3.34 6.07
N TYR A 146 -6.87 3.98 5.52
CA TYR A 146 -6.92 4.55 4.19
C TYR A 146 -7.03 3.45 3.12
N LYS A 147 -6.20 2.41 3.22
CA LYS A 147 -6.08 1.40 2.15
C LYS A 147 -7.29 0.47 2.07
N PHE A 148 -7.79 -0.02 3.20
CA PHE A 148 -8.81 -1.07 3.23
C PHE A 148 -10.21 -0.60 3.62
N ASN A 149 -10.34 0.57 4.23
CA ASN A 149 -11.66 1.12 4.57
C ASN A 149 -12.02 2.19 3.54
N TYR A 150 -11.28 3.29 3.49
CA TYR A 150 -11.59 4.39 2.57
C TYR A 150 -11.47 3.99 1.09
N LEU A 151 -10.28 3.63 0.62
CA LEU A 151 -10.05 3.40 -0.82
C LEU A 151 -10.87 2.21 -1.36
N ASP A 152 -11.01 1.14 -0.56
CA ASP A 152 -11.87 0.00 -0.92
C ASP A 152 -13.34 0.45 -0.98
N SER A 153 -13.84 1.25 -0.03
CA SER A 153 -15.21 1.77 -0.08
C SER A 153 -15.45 2.68 -1.29
N LEU A 154 -14.49 3.54 -1.65
CA LEU A 154 -14.61 4.38 -2.85
C LEU A 154 -14.66 3.55 -4.14
N LYS A 155 -13.92 2.44 -4.20
CA LYS A 155 -13.97 1.49 -5.33
C LYS A 155 -15.27 0.69 -5.35
N GLU A 156 -15.80 0.29 -4.20
CA GLU A 156 -17.11 -0.36 -4.09
C GLU A 156 -18.23 0.58 -4.54
N LEU A 157 -18.17 1.87 -4.16
CA LEU A 157 -19.11 2.88 -4.64
C LEU A 157 -19.17 2.93 -6.18
N LYS A 158 -18.00 2.92 -6.83
CA LYS A 158 -17.93 2.85 -8.29
C LYS A 158 -18.70 1.64 -8.83
N MET A 159 -18.49 0.46 -8.25
CA MET A 159 -19.16 -0.77 -8.67
C MET A 159 -20.68 -0.68 -8.49
N PHE A 160 -21.16 -0.06 -7.41
CA PHE A 160 -22.60 0.12 -7.20
C PHE A 160 -23.23 1.07 -8.21
N ILE A 161 -22.53 2.14 -8.59
CA ILE A 161 -22.97 3.04 -9.67
C ILE A 161 -23.03 2.28 -11.01
N GLU A 162 -22.03 1.46 -11.33
CA GLU A 162 -22.01 0.64 -12.55
C GLU A 162 -23.10 -0.44 -12.59
N GLN A 163 -23.60 -0.86 -11.43
CA GLN A 163 -24.68 -1.84 -11.29
C GLN A 163 -26.08 -1.21 -11.27
N ASP A 164 -26.18 0.09 -11.52
CA ASP A 164 -27.44 0.85 -11.48
C ASP A 164 -28.20 0.68 -10.15
N GLU A 165 -27.46 0.62 -9.03
CA GLU A 165 -28.06 0.59 -7.70
C GLU A 165 -28.92 1.82 -7.42
N THR A 166 -29.86 1.70 -6.48
CA THR A 166 -30.81 2.79 -6.20
C THR A 166 -30.10 4.05 -5.71
N GLN A 167 -30.61 5.22 -6.11
CA GLN A 167 -30.08 6.52 -5.67
C GLN A 167 -30.00 6.64 -4.14
N THR A 168 -31.03 6.19 -3.41
CA THR A 168 -31.03 6.17 -1.93
C THR A 168 -29.92 5.28 -1.36
N PHE A 169 -29.62 4.15 -1.99
CA PHE A 169 -28.51 3.30 -1.57
C PHE A 169 -27.17 4.00 -1.78
N ILE A 170 -26.98 4.62 -2.95
CA ILE A 170 -25.74 5.34 -3.29
C ILE A 170 -25.50 6.51 -2.32
N GLU A 171 -26.53 7.31 -2.02
CA GLU A 171 -26.43 8.43 -1.07
C GLU A 171 -26.02 7.98 0.34
N ASN A 172 -26.62 6.89 0.84
CA ASN A 172 -26.23 6.30 2.12
C ASN A 172 -24.80 5.75 2.07
N TYR A 173 -24.39 5.17 0.94
CA TYR A 173 -23.04 4.64 0.77
C TYR A 173 -22.00 5.77 0.68
N ASN A 174 -22.34 6.92 0.08
CA ASN A 174 -21.48 8.10 0.06
C ASN A 174 -21.13 8.57 1.47
N ALA A 175 -22.10 8.59 2.40
CA ALA A 175 -21.85 8.93 3.79
C ALA A 175 -20.79 8.02 4.43
N LYS A 176 -20.88 6.70 4.18
CA LYS A 176 -19.85 5.73 4.63
C LYS A 176 -18.47 6.02 4.03
N VAL A 177 -18.39 6.36 2.73
CA VAL A 177 -17.11 6.71 2.08
C VAL A 177 -16.51 7.96 2.70
N ILE A 178 -17.33 8.99 2.95
CA ILE A 178 -16.93 10.25 3.58
C ILE A 178 -16.45 9.99 5.02
N ASP A 179 -17.18 9.22 5.81
CA ASP A 179 -16.79 8.87 7.19
C ASP A 179 -15.43 8.17 7.23
N ASN A 180 -15.23 7.19 6.34
CA ASN A 180 -13.94 6.50 6.23
C ASN A 180 -12.79 7.45 5.85
N LEU A 181 -13.06 8.44 5.01
CA LEU A 181 -12.08 9.45 4.58
C LEU A 181 -11.70 10.39 5.72
N TYR A 182 -12.68 10.91 6.46
CA TYR A 182 -12.43 11.73 7.65
C TYR A 182 -11.70 10.96 8.74
N GLU A 183 -12.07 9.70 8.98
CA GLU A 183 -11.34 8.85 9.93
C GLU A 183 -9.89 8.67 9.49
N ALA A 184 -9.64 8.43 8.19
CA ALA A 184 -8.28 8.37 7.67
C ALA A 184 -7.51 9.68 7.90
N GLU A 185 -8.09 10.84 7.56
CA GLU A 185 -7.48 12.16 7.79
C GLU A 185 -7.06 12.33 9.27
N SER A 186 -7.92 11.92 10.20
CA SER A 186 -7.68 12.06 11.64
C SER A 186 -6.47 11.25 12.15
N LEU A 187 -6.07 10.22 11.40
CA LEU A 187 -4.98 9.29 11.71
C LEU A 187 -3.66 9.63 11.02
N LEU A 188 -3.59 10.73 10.28
CA LEU A 188 -2.35 11.18 9.64
C LEU A 188 -1.25 11.43 10.68
N PRO A 189 0.01 11.03 10.39
CA PRO A 189 1.14 11.32 11.25
C PRO A 189 1.39 12.83 11.34
N SER A 190 1.67 13.32 12.56
CA SER A 190 1.91 14.74 12.84
C SER A 190 3.38 15.17 12.69
N ASN A 191 4.27 14.28 12.25
CA ASN A 191 5.68 14.58 12.15
C ASN A 191 5.96 15.56 10.99
N ARG A 192 7.13 16.22 11.04
CA ARG A 192 7.49 17.29 10.09
C ARG A 192 7.55 16.82 8.64
N LEU A 193 7.92 15.56 8.37
CA LEU A 193 8.02 15.03 7.02
C LEU A 193 6.70 15.13 6.26
N TYR A 194 5.58 14.92 6.96
CA TYR A 194 4.25 14.93 6.36
C TYR A 194 3.51 16.26 6.44
N GLY A 195 4.14 17.34 6.90
CA GLY A 195 3.46 18.63 7.10
C GLY A 195 2.74 19.14 5.84
N THR A 196 3.46 19.25 4.73
CA THR A 196 2.88 19.69 3.44
C THR A 196 1.95 18.62 2.85
N TYR A 197 2.27 17.33 3.02
CA TYR A 197 1.37 16.25 2.59
C TYR A 197 -0.01 16.35 3.27
N ASN A 198 -0.03 16.55 4.60
CA ASN A 198 -1.27 16.64 5.37
C ASN A 198 -2.13 17.84 4.93
N GLN A 199 -1.51 18.95 4.54
CA GLN A 199 -2.23 20.11 4.00
C GLN A 199 -2.89 19.78 2.65
N VAL A 200 -2.13 19.19 1.73
CA VAL A 200 -2.66 18.79 0.40
C VAL A 200 -3.75 17.72 0.56
N PHE A 201 -3.54 16.76 1.45
CA PHE A 201 -4.51 15.72 1.76
C PHE A 201 -5.80 16.30 2.36
N GLY A 202 -5.73 17.24 3.29
CA GLY A 202 -6.92 17.90 3.84
C GLY A 202 -7.75 18.64 2.78
N ASN A 203 -7.08 19.26 1.79
CA ASN A 203 -7.77 19.85 0.64
C ASN A 203 -8.46 18.76 -0.22
N MET A 204 -7.79 17.63 -0.47
CA MET A 204 -8.39 16.48 -1.15
C MET A 204 -9.64 15.96 -0.43
N VAL A 205 -9.61 15.89 0.90
CA VAL A 205 -10.78 15.47 1.71
C VAL A 205 -11.96 16.39 1.45
N GLY A 206 -11.74 17.71 1.43
CA GLY A 206 -12.78 18.70 1.11
C GLY A 206 -13.37 18.51 -0.29
N GLU A 207 -12.52 18.34 -1.30
CA GLU A 207 -12.95 18.19 -2.70
C GLU A 207 -13.74 16.90 -2.94
N ILE A 208 -13.26 15.77 -2.39
CA ILE A 208 -13.97 14.49 -2.52
C ILE A 208 -15.29 14.52 -1.75
N THR A 209 -15.33 15.14 -0.57
CA THR A 209 -16.59 15.29 0.19
C THR A 209 -17.60 16.14 -0.57
N ALA A 210 -17.16 17.24 -1.18
CA ALA A 210 -18.00 18.09 -2.02
C ALA A 210 -18.56 17.31 -3.21
N LEU A 211 -17.73 16.54 -3.92
CA LEU A 211 -18.16 15.64 -4.99
C LEU A 211 -19.26 14.67 -4.50
N LEU A 212 -19.02 13.96 -3.41
CA LEU A 212 -19.94 12.93 -2.92
C LEU A 212 -21.25 13.49 -2.34
N THR A 213 -21.25 14.75 -1.91
CA THR A 213 -22.43 15.42 -1.31
C THR A 213 -23.26 16.18 -2.35
N LEU A 214 -22.62 16.82 -3.33
CA LEU A 214 -23.27 17.75 -4.27
C LEU A 214 -23.63 17.13 -5.62
N SER A 215 -23.11 15.95 -5.96
CA SER A 215 -23.34 15.34 -7.27
C SER A 215 -24.75 14.74 -7.36
N ALA A 216 -25.68 15.50 -7.94
CA ALA A 216 -27.08 15.09 -8.16
C ALA A 216 -27.24 13.89 -9.12
N GLN A 217 -26.23 13.65 -9.96
CA GLN A 217 -26.05 12.43 -10.75
C GLN A 217 -24.66 11.93 -10.41
N HIS A 218 -24.54 10.73 -9.87
CA HIS A 218 -23.24 10.15 -9.52
C HIS A 218 -22.46 9.83 -10.79
N ASP A 219 -21.73 10.82 -11.32
CA ASP A 219 -20.94 10.70 -12.53
C ASP A 219 -19.80 9.70 -12.29
N ILE A 220 -19.87 8.56 -12.97
CA ILE A 220 -18.88 7.49 -12.89
C ILE A 220 -17.46 8.00 -13.20
N TYR A 221 -17.31 8.97 -14.11
CA TYR A 221 -16.01 9.54 -14.47
C TYR A 221 -15.46 10.42 -13.35
N ALA A 222 -16.32 11.10 -12.61
CA ALA A 222 -15.91 11.88 -11.44
C ALA A 222 -15.43 10.95 -10.31
N ILE A 223 -16.13 9.83 -10.08
CA ILE A 223 -15.71 8.80 -9.12
C ILE A 223 -14.39 8.14 -9.54
N GLU A 224 -14.22 7.82 -10.83
CA GLU A 224 -12.94 7.32 -11.36
C GLU A 224 -11.79 8.28 -11.13
N SER A 225 -12.03 9.58 -11.33
CA SER A 225 -11.03 10.62 -11.10
C SER A 225 -10.68 10.73 -9.61
N ALA A 226 -11.68 10.61 -8.73
CA ALA A 226 -11.47 10.59 -7.28
C ALA A 226 -10.67 9.35 -6.84
N ILE A 227 -10.92 8.17 -7.43
CA ILE A 227 -10.13 6.96 -7.17
C ILE A 227 -8.67 7.18 -7.58
N LYS A 228 -8.41 7.70 -8.78
CA LYS A 228 -7.03 7.98 -9.25
C LYS A 228 -6.30 8.95 -8.34
N LEU A 229 -6.97 10.04 -7.94
CA LEU A 229 -6.43 11.01 -6.99
C LEU A 229 -6.12 10.36 -5.63
N SER A 230 -7.01 9.50 -5.15
CA SER A 230 -6.84 8.77 -3.89
C SER A 230 -5.69 7.76 -3.96
N GLU A 231 -5.45 7.14 -5.11
CA GLU A 231 -4.30 6.26 -5.35
C GLU A 231 -2.99 7.05 -5.37
N GLU A 232 -2.95 8.22 -6.02
CA GLU A 232 -1.78 9.11 -6.00
C GLU A 232 -1.47 9.58 -4.57
N ALA A 233 -2.49 9.96 -3.79
CA ALA A 233 -2.34 10.34 -2.38
C ALA A 233 -1.75 9.19 -1.54
N TRP A 234 -2.18 7.95 -1.79
CA TRP A 234 -1.63 6.75 -1.14
C TRP A 234 -0.17 6.53 -1.49
N GLU A 235 0.17 6.58 -2.78
CA GLU A 235 1.54 6.36 -3.25
C GLU A 235 2.49 7.42 -2.72
N CYS A 236 2.07 8.69 -2.74
CA CYS A 236 2.82 9.79 -2.15
C CYS A 236 3.10 9.52 -0.65
N PHE A 237 2.08 9.16 0.13
CA PHE A 237 2.24 8.82 1.54
C PHE A 237 3.24 7.68 1.75
N ALA A 238 3.07 6.58 1.02
CA ALA A 238 3.91 5.40 1.14
C ALA A 238 5.39 5.68 0.77
N LYS A 239 5.65 6.59 -0.18
CA LYS A 239 7.01 7.08 -0.48
C LYS A 239 7.63 7.83 0.70
N GLY A 240 6.82 8.56 1.47
CA GLY A 240 7.25 9.15 2.75
C GLY A 240 7.55 8.09 3.81
N VAL A 241 6.71 7.04 3.91
CA VAL A 241 6.86 6.00 4.96
C VAL A 241 8.21 5.31 4.88
N ARG A 242 8.70 4.94 3.69
CA ARG A 242 10.01 4.28 3.55
C ARG A 242 11.18 5.14 4.05
N ILE A 243 11.06 6.48 4.04
CA ILE A 243 12.10 7.38 4.55
C ILE A 243 12.26 7.22 6.07
N GLU A 244 11.16 7.00 6.80
CA GLU A 244 11.17 6.88 8.26
C GLU A 244 11.17 5.44 8.77
N LYS A 245 10.63 4.51 7.99
CA LYS A 245 10.32 3.13 8.41
C LYS A 245 10.99 2.14 7.46
N HIS A 246 12.31 2.07 7.58
CA HIS A 246 13.18 1.15 6.85
C HIS A 246 14.16 0.47 7.80
N ASP A 247 14.60 -0.72 7.42
CA ASP A 247 15.73 -1.37 8.07
C ASP A 247 17.04 -0.60 7.79
N PRO A 248 18.00 -0.55 8.74
CA PRO A 248 19.20 0.30 8.67
C PRO A 248 20.06 0.14 7.40
N VAL A 249 20.06 -1.04 6.79
CA VAL A 249 20.79 -1.31 5.54
C VAL A 249 20.41 -0.32 4.42
N TYR A 250 19.17 0.17 4.42
CA TYR A 250 18.66 1.09 3.41
C TYR A 250 18.92 2.58 3.72
N THR A 251 19.62 2.92 4.81
CA THR A 251 19.89 4.32 5.20
C THR A 251 20.54 5.13 4.06
N HIS A 252 21.42 4.49 3.28
CA HIS A 252 22.09 5.10 2.14
C HIS A 252 21.14 5.56 1.02
N ARG A 253 19.89 5.07 0.97
CA ARG A 253 18.86 5.46 0.00
C ARG A 253 18.07 6.70 0.42
N LYS A 254 18.18 7.13 1.67
CA LYS A 254 17.28 8.12 2.29
C LYS A 254 17.20 9.43 1.52
N GLU A 255 18.32 9.94 1.01
CA GLU A 255 18.37 11.16 0.21
C GLU A 255 17.58 11.02 -1.10
N ALA A 256 17.85 9.97 -1.87
CA ALA A 256 17.12 9.69 -3.11
C ALA A 256 15.62 9.46 -2.87
N TRP A 257 15.26 8.79 -1.77
CA TRP A 257 13.86 8.60 -1.39
C TRP A 257 13.17 9.89 -0.98
N SER A 258 13.88 10.81 -0.32
CA SER A 258 13.37 12.13 0.06
C SER A 258 13.03 12.96 -1.18
N LYS A 259 13.96 13.02 -2.14
CA LYS A 259 13.69 13.67 -3.43
C LYS A 259 12.49 13.06 -4.14
N ASN A 260 12.41 11.73 -4.20
CA ASN A 260 11.28 11.06 -4.84
C ASN A 260 9.94 11.31 -4.13
N PHE A 261 9.94 11.49 -2.81
CA PHE A 261 8.76 11.89 -2.05
C PHE A 261 8.35 13.34 -2.37
N GLU A 262 9.30 14.28 -2.41
CA GLU A 262 9.06 15.69 -2.79
C GLU A 262 8.49 15.81 -4.22
N ASP A 263 9.06 15.06 -5.17
CA ASP A 263 8.58 15.00 -6.55
C ASP A 263 7.14 14.46 -6.60
N SER A 264 6.86 13.38 -5.86
CA SER A 264 5.51 12.78 -5.79
C SER A 264 4.52 13.70 -5.11
N LEU A 265 4.93 14.45 -4.09
CA LEU A 265 4.07 15.41 -3.39
C LEU A 265 3.67 16.56 -4.31
N SER A 266 4.62 17.05 -5.12
CA SER A 266 4.35 18.05 -6.16
C SER A 266 3.39 17.51 -7.21
N GLY A 267 3.58 16.25 -7.63
CA GLY A 267 2.65 15.55 -8.53
C GLY A 267 1.24 15.43 -7.97
N PHE A 268 1.12 14.99 -6.71
CA PHE A 268 -0.16 14.89 -6.01
C PHE A 268 -0.88 16.24 -5.91
N ALA A 269 -0.18 17.30 -5.50
CA ALA A 269 -0.75 18.64 -5.40
C ALA A 269 -1.27 19.15 -6.76
N ASN A 270 -0.52 18.91 -7.83
CA ASN A 270 -0.94 19.29 -9.19
C ASN A 270 -2.17 18.49 -9.65
N MET A 271 -2.22 17.18 -9.36
CA MET A 271 -3.37 16.33 -9.69
C MET A 271 -4.62 16.79 -8.94
N LEU A 272 -4.49 17.15 -7.66
CA LEU A 272 -5.57 17.73 -6.88
C LEU A 272 -6.07 19.04 -7.50
N ALA A 273 -5.16 19.96 -7.88
CA ALA A 273 -5.55 21.22 -8.49
C ALA A 273 -6.32 21.02 -9.81
N LEU A 274 -5.91 20.06 -10.64
CA LEU A 274 -6.64 19.71 -11.87
C LEU A 274 -8.01 19.10 -11.57
N PHE A 275 -8.08 18.22 -10.56
CA PHE A 275 -9.34 17.64 -10.09
C PHE A 275 -10.31 18.73 -9.61
N SER A 276 -9.88 19.64 -8.73
CA SER A 276 -10.69 20.78 -8.27
C SER A 276 -11.21 21.63 -9.43
N GLN A 277 -10.36 21.93 -10.42
CA GLN A 277 -10.78 22.71 -11.60
C GLN A 277 -11.85 21.99 -12.43
N GLN A 278 -11.77 20.67 -12.55
CA GLN A 278 -12.78 19.86 -13.24
C GLN A 278 -14.09 19.86 -12.46
N GLN A 279 -14.04 19.66 -11.14
CA GLN A 279 -15.21 19.72 -10.26
C GLN A 279 -15.91 21.08 -10.35
N LEU A 280 -15.17 22.18 -10.29
CA LEU A 280 -15.73 23.54 -10.45
C LEU A 280 -16.40 23.76 -11.81
N LYS A 281 -15.87 23.20 -12.89
CA LYS A 281 -16.51 23.28 -14.21
C LYS A 281 -17.80 22.48 -14.27
N ASN A 282 -17.82 21.31 -13.65
CA ASN A 282 -19.00 20.44 -13.61
C ASN A 282 -20.10 21.00 -12.68
N LEU A 283 -19.71 21.60 -11.56
CA LEU A 283 -20.61 22.28 -10.62
C LEU A 283 -21.04 23.67 -11.12
N GLY A 284 -20.21 24.35 -11.92
CA GLY A 284 -20.46 25.69 -12.48
C GLY A 284 -21.57 25.77 -13.54
N GLY A 285 -22.21 24.65 -13.89
CA GLY A 285 -23.52 24.61 -14.56
C GLY A 285 -24.70 24.93 -13.61
N TYR A 286 -24.46 24.91 -12.29
CA TYR A 286 -25.38 25.37 -11.27
C TYR A 286 -24.82 26.65 -10.65
N SER A 287 -25.54 27.76 -10.83
CA SER A 287 -25.19 29.05 -10.24
C SER A 287 -25.09 28.94 -8.72
N THR A 288 -23.87 28.94 -8.19
CA THR A 288 -23.63 29.01 -6.76
C THR A 288 -23.65 30.47 -6.33
N LYS A 289 -24.75 30.91 -5.71
CA LYS A 289 -24.63 31.93 -4.66
C LYS A 289 -23.77 31.32 -3.54
N PRO A 290 -22.93 32.11 -2.87
CA PRO A 290 -22.08 31.61 -1.80
C PRO A 290 -22.98 31.23 -0.61
N THR A 291 -23.18 29.95 -0.40
CA THR A 291 -23.82 29.44 0.82
C THR A 291 -22.80 28.59 1.56
N GLN A 292 -22.29 29.20 2.63
CA GLN A 292 -21.54 28.67 3.77
C GLN A 292 -20.21 27.97 3.45
N GLU A 293 -19.15 28.51 4.04
CA GLU A 293 -17.82 27.90 4.08
C GLU A 293 -17.92 26.44 4.57
N PRO A 294 -17.20 25.49 3.94
CA PRO A 294 -17.11 24.14 4.47
C PRO A 294 -16.56 24.20 5.89
N PRO A 295 -17.03 23.33 6.81
CA PRO A 295 -16.50 23.30 8.17
C PRO A 295 -14.97 23.11 8.12
N PRO A 296 -14.21 23.82 8.97
CA PRO A 296 -12.76 23.73 8.97
C PRO A 296 -12.33 22.28 9.16
N SER A 297 -11.32 21.85 8.41
CA SER A 297 -10.81 20.48 8.52
C SER A 297 -10.42 20.17 9.96
N ILE A 298 -10.58 18.92 10.38
CA ILE A 298 -10.20 18.46 11.73
C ILE A 298 -8.71 18.76 12.00
N GLY A 299 -7.88 18.82 10.94
CA GLY A 299 -6.49 19.27 11.01
C GLY A 299 -6.34 20.75 11.43
N VAL A 300 -7.19 21.64 10.93
CA VAL A 300 -7.24 23.06 11.34
C VAL A 300 -7.77 23.18 12.78
N MET A 301 -8.79 22.40 13.15
CA MET A 301 -9.29 22.39 14.53
C MET A 301 -8.24 21.86 15.52
N ARG A 302 -7.47 20.83 15.16
CA ARG A 302 -6.33 20.34 15.98
C ARG A 302 -5.22 21.38 16.11
N ALA A 303 -4.90 22.11 15.05
CA ALA A 303 -3.88 23.18 15.09
C ALA A 303 -4.32 24.33 16.01
N ILE A 304 -5.61 24.69 16.00
CA ILE A 304 -6.18 25.69 16.91
C ILE A 304 -6.14 25.19 18.36
N VAL A 305 -6.58 23.95 18.62
CA VAL A 305 -6.57 23.39 19.98
C VAL A 305 -5.15 23.23 20.54
N LEU A 306 -4.17 22.84 19.72
CA LEU A 306 -2.77 22.73 20.14
C LEU A 306 -2.06 24.09 20.26
N GLY A 307 -2.51 25.11 19.55
CA GLY A 307 -2.06 26.49 19.73
C GLY A 307 -2.50 27.09 21.06
N TYR A 308 -3.71 26.78 21.54
CA TYR A 308 -4.26 27.26 22.81
C TYR A 308 -3.72 26.53 24.05
N LEU A 309 -3.04 25.39 23.89
CA LEU A 309 -2.48 24.62 25.02
C LEU A 309 -1.00 24.92 25.29
N ASN A 310 -0.39 25.85 24.53
CA ASN A 310 1.00 26.28 24.70
C ASN A 310 1.13 27.78 25.06
N GLU A 311 0.05 28.43 25.50
CA GLU A 311 0.08 29.73 26.20
C GLU A 311 -0.22 29.57 27.69
#